data_AF-A0A7X8M951-F1
#
_entry.id   AF-A0A7X8M951-F1
#
_cell.length_a   1.000
_cell.length_b   1.000
_cell.length_c   1.000
_cell.angle_alpha   90.00
_cell.angle_beta   90.00
_cell.angle_gamma   90.00
#
_symmetry.space_group_name_H-M   'P 1'
#
loop_
_entity.id
_entity.type
_entity.pdbx_description
1 polymer ?
#
loop_
_entity_poly.entity_id
_entity_poly.type
_entity_poly.pdbx_seq_one_letter_code
_entity_poly.pdbx_strand_id
1 'polypeptide(L)'
;MALRNLSRAVDHPVPVVAAATLASRLAGLFALDEQTLSHSALHLLPCSSIHTYALPFPIDVVFLAQDGTILSRYTAVKANRLLAPVQEAHSVIEAKTGVLPLAQLSVGDRLTIVAETVSRPALASFRQLLQLPINIFLALFWLRFVAISFLAFMQTRSHFSLGLILFNSLLFFFFLTRRQSVPVDRSLWDWLIPVGTVLLSMTLQPEPAGHTPWMGWSSSLQVLGLAAMLYSLLSLGKSFGIVPANRTVVVRGAYTVVRHPLYASELVFYFGFLLGNFNWFNLLKIFLIFLGQLWRIRSEERVLISDHRYRDYCLRVQHRLLPGLF
;
A
#
# COMPACT_ATOMS: atom_id res chain seq x y z
N MET A 1 34.50 -10.91 9.09
CA MET A 1 35.54 -10.91 8.03
C MET A 1 35.37 -9.68 7.17
N ALA A 2 36.43 -9.30 6.45
CA ALA A 2 36.80 -7.90 6.28
C ALA A 2 36.93 -7.48 4.82
N LEU A 3 36.57 -6.23 4.55
CA LEU A 3 37.02 -5.51 3.36
C LEU A 3 38.51 -5.22 3.56
N ARG A 4 39.37 -5.87 2.78
CA ARG A 4 40.83 -5.76 2.93
C ARG A 4 41.40 -4.84 1.87
N ASN A 5 42.09 -3.78 2.30
CA ASN A 5 42.81 -2.89 1.40
C ASN A 5 44.24 -3.40 1.22
N LEU A 6 44.53 -3.98 0.06
CA LEU A 6 45.85 -4.54 -0.27
C LEU A 6 46.89 -3.44 -0.47
N SER A 7 46.51 -2.28 -1.01
CA SER A 7 47.43 -1.17 -1.27
C SER A 7 47.98 -0.57 0.02
N ARG A 8 47.22 -0.65 1.11
CA ARG A 8 47.57 -0.08 2.42
C ARG A 8 47.85 -1.13 3.49
N ALA A 9 47.69 -2.41 3.18
CA ALA A 9 47.76 -3.53 4.11
C ALA A 9 46.89 -3.35 5.38
N VAL A 10 45.71 -2.73 5.23
CA VAL A 10 44.75 -2.49 6.32
C VAL A 10 43.51 -3.37 6.12
N ASP A 11 43.10 -4.05 7.19
CA ASP A 11 41.88 -4.83 7.23
C ASP A 11 40.75 -4.01 7.88
N HIS A 12 39.61 -3.91 7.21
CA HIS A 12 38.43 -3.27 7.76
C HIS A 12 37.38 -4.33 8.09
N PRO A 13 37.01 -4.54 9.37
CA PRO A 13 36.10 -5.59 9.80
C PRO A 13 34.63 -5.26 9.48
N VAL A 14 34.33 -5.01 8.21
CA VAL A 14 32.97 -4.79 7.69
C VAL A 14 32.53 -6.08 6.99
N PRO A 15 31.56 -6.82 7.55
CA PRO A 15 30.96 -7.97 6.87
C PRO A 15 30.42 -7.57 5.50
N VAL A 16 30.64 -8.42 4.50
CA VAL A 16 30.16 -8.18 3.13
C VAL A 16 29.23 -9.31 2.70
N VAL A 17 28.03 -8.92 2.25
CA VAL A 17 27.02 -9.81 1.69
C VAL A 17 27.05 -9.71 0.16
N ALA A 18 27.17 -10.83 -0.54
CA ALA A 18 27.21 -10.85 -2.00
C ALA A 18 25.81 -10.93 -2.62
N ALA A 19 25.51 -10.07 -3.59
CA ALA A 19 24.31 -10.11 -4.41
C ALA A 19 24.70 -10.40 -5.87
N ALA A 20 24.79 -11.70 -6.20
CA ALA A 20 25.27 -12.18 -7.50
C ALA A 20 24.16 -12.50 -8.53
N THR A 21 22.93 -12.75 -8.07
CA THR A 21 21.79 -13.09 -8.93
C THR A 21 21.04 -11.83 -9.38
N LEU A 22 20.27 -11.92 -10.47
CA LEU A 22 19.35 -10.84 -10.89
C LEU A 22 18.39 -10.45 -9.76
N ALA A 23 17.80 -11.43 -9.07
CA ALA A 23 16.89 -11.19 -7.97
C ALA A 23 17.61 -10.50 -6.80
N SER A 24 18.78 -10.98 -6.37
CA SER A 24 19.50 -10.34 -5.24
C SER A 24 19.95 -8.92 -5.57
N ARG A 25 20.32 -8.64 -6.83
CA ARG A 25 20.69 -7.29 -7.29
C ARG A 25 19.49 -6.34 -7.34
N LEU A 26 18.35 -6.80 -7.84
CA LEU A 26 17.11 -6.00 -7.87
C LEU A 26 16.57 -5.71 -6.47
N ALA A 27 16.72 -6.64 -5.53
CA ALA A 27 16.34 -6.40 -4.14
C ALA A 27 17.31 -5.40 -3.46
N GLY A 28 18.60 -5.47 -3.78
CA GLY A 28 19.63 -4.60 -3.20
C GLY A 28 19.61 -4.64 -1.67
N LEU A 29 19.82 -3.48 -1.05
CA LEU A 29 19.80 -3.33 0.41
C LEU A 29 18.45 -3.67 1.06
N PHE A 30 17.33 -3.74 0.32
CA PHE A 30 16.03 -4.20 0.87
C PHE A 30 15.99 -5.70 1.16
N ALA A 31 16.98 -6.47 0.70
CA ALA A 31 17.12 -7.88 1.05
C ALA A 31 17.66 -8.10 2.47
N LEU A 32 18.28 -7.08 3.07
CA LEU A 32 18.93 -7.18 4.37
C LEU A 32 17.96 -6.76 5.48
N ASP A 33 18.00 -7.46 6.62
CA ASP A 33 17.30 -7.02 7.82
C ASP A 33 18.00 -5.79 8.45
N GLU A 34 17.30 -5.11 9.37
CA GLU A 34 17.78 -3.87 9.97
C GLU A 34 19.10 -4.07 10.75
N GLN A 35 19.27 -5.23 11.37
CA GLN A 35 20.49 -5.58 12.08
C GLN A 35 21.66 -5.66 11.10
N THR A 36 21.55 -6.49 10.05
CA THR A 36 22.57 -6.68 9.01
C THR A 36 22.87 -5.37 8.27
N LEU A 37 21.85 -4.61 7.93
CA LEU A 37 21.98 -3.31 7.25
C LEU A 37 22.80 -2.28 8.06
N SER A 38 22.80 -2.38 9.39
CA SER A 38 23.48 -1.42 10.27
C SER A 38 25.00 -1.61 10.38
N HIS A 39 25.52 -2.77 10.00
CA HIS A 39 26.94 -3.11 10.19
C HIS A 39 27.60 -3.84 9.01
N SER A 40 26.85 -4.20 7.96
CA SER A 40 27.39 -4.87 6.78
C SER A 40 27.30 -4.02 5.53
N ALA A 41 28.10 -4.38 4.53
CA ALA A 41 28.03 -3.83 3.18
C ALA A 41 27.47 -4.88 2.20
N LEU A 42 26.76 -4.44 1.18
CA LEU A 42 26.28 -5.28 0.09
C LEU A 42 27.19 -5.12 -1.12
N HIS A 43 27.66 -6.24 -1.67
CA HIS A 43 28.46 -6.30 -2.88
C HIS A 43 27.61 -6.77 -4.06
N LEU A 44 27.28 -5.85 -4.97
CA LEU A 44 26.52 -6.10 -6.19
C LEU A 44 27.47 -6.54 -7.31
N LEU A 45 27.28 -7.75 -7.83
CA LEU A 45 28.13 -8.31 -8.89
C LEU A 45 27.31 -9.09 -9.94
N PRO A 46 27.52 -8.86 -11.25
CA PRO A 46 28.19 -7.70 -11.84
C PRO A 46 27.32 -6.45 -11.69
N CYS A 47 27.93 -5.28 -11.53
CA CYS A 47 27.21 -4.00 -11.44
C CYS A 47 28.14 -2.84 -11.80
N SER A 48 27.71 -1.98 -12.72
CA SER A 48 28.46 -0.80 -13.16
C SER A 48 27.73 0.52 -12.87
N SER A 49 26.46 0.46 -12.45
CA SER A 49 25.58 1.60 -12.15
C SER A 49 24.60 1.22 -11.06
N ILE A 50 24.23 2.17 -10.21
CA ILE A 50 23.23 1.97 -9.17
C ILE A 50 22.24 3.13 -9.11
N HIS A 51 21.09 2.90 -8.48
CA HIS A 51 20.12 3.93 -8.18
C HIS A 51 19.70 3.88 -6.70
N THR A 52 19.24 5.00 -6.17
CA THR A 52 18.69 5.10 -4.81
C THR A 52 17.19 5.35 -4.80
N TYR A 53 16.47 4.93 -5.85
CA TYR A 53 15.01 5.03 -5.88
C TYR A 53 14.37 4.22 -4.74
N ALA A 54 13.38 4.83 -4.09
CA ALA A 54 12.64 4.25 -2.97
C ALA A 54 13.45 3.93 -1.69
N LEU A 55 14.78 4.16 -1.68
CA LEU A 55 15.61 4.00 -0.48
C LEU A 55 15.28 5.08 0.56
N PRO A 56 14.92 4.72 1.81
CA PRO A 56 14.50 5.69 2.83
C PRO A 56 15.66 6.39 3.55
N PHE A 57 16.91 6.02 3.25
CA PHE A 57 18.12 6.54 3.89
C PHE A 57 19.25 6.73 2.88
N PRO A 58 20.24 7.59 3.18
CA PRO A 58 21.41 7.75 2.34
C PRO A 58 22.37 6.56 2.46
N ILE A 59 23.15 6.33 1.39
CA ILE A 59 24.11 5.23 1.29
C ILE A 59 25.50 5.71 0.88
N ASP A 60 26.52 4.97 1.30
CA ASP A 60 27.89 5.07 0.84
C ASP A 60 28.14 4.02 -0.24
N VAL A 61 28.91 4.39 -1.27
CA VAL A 61 29.03 3.62 -2.51
C VAL A 61 30.48 3.61 -2.98
N VAL A 62 30.99 2.45 -3.39
CA VAL A 62 32.32 2.28 -3.98
C VAL A 62 32.20 1.43 -5.24
N PHE A 63 32.64 1.98 -6.39
CA PHE A 63 32.73 1.25 -7.65
C PHE A 63 34.11 0.61 -7.79
N LEU A 64 34.11 -0.66 -8.21
CA LEU A 64 35.31 -1.47 -8.31
C LEU A 64 35.48 -2.04 -9.71
N ALA A 65 36.72 -2.00 -10.20
CA ALA A 65 37.15 -2.74 -11.37
C ALA A 65 37.17 -4.26 -11.09
N GLN A 66 37.38 -5.06 -12.14
CA GLN A 66 37.38 -6.52 -12.05
C GLN A 66 38.50 -7.07 -11.14
N ASP A 67 39.62 -6.35 -11.03
CA ASP A 67 40.78 -6.69 -10.20
C ASP A 67 40.66 -6.22 -8.74
N GLY A 68 39.55 -5.55 -8.38
CA GLY A 68 39.28 -4.98 -7.07
C GLY A 68 39.73 -3.52 -6.90
N THR A 69 40.23 -2.86 -7.94
CA THR A 69 40.67 -1.46 -7.87
C THR A 69 39.48 -0.50 -7.70
N ILE A 70 39.58 0.45 -6.75
CA ILE A 70 38.57 1.49 -6.53
C ILE A 70 38.61 2.50 -7.67
N LEU A 71 37.53 2.56 -8.45
CA LEU A 71 37.38 3.50 -9.56
C LEU A 71 36.75 4.82 -9.13
N SER A 72 35.74 4.76 -8.26
CA SER A 72 35.08 5.93 -7.71
C SER A 72 34.41 5.61 -6.37
N ARG A 73 34.21 6.65 -5.56
CA ARG A 73 33.54 6.56 -4.26
C ARG A 73 32.59 7.73 -4.07
N TYR A 74 31.45 7.45 -3.47
CA TYR A 74 30.42 8.44 -3.14
C TYR A 74 30.00 8.25 -1.69
N THR A 75 29.84 9.36 -0.97
CA THR A 75 29.34 9.34 0.40
C THR A 75 27.96 9.98 0.48
N ALA A 76 27.13 9.47 1.38
CA ALA A 76 25.82 10.04 1.70
C ALA A 76 24.94 10.32 0.46
N VAL A 77 24.91 9.38 -0.49
CA VAL A 77 24.05 9.45 -1.68
C VAL A 77 22.60 9.44 -1.22
N LYS A 78 21.90 10.56 -1.43
CA LYS A 78 20.50 10.73 -1.03
C LYS A 78 19.56 9.86 -1.87
N ALA A 79 18.35 9.65 -1.37
CA ALA A 79 17.26 8.99 -2.08
C ALA A 79 16.95 9.63 -3.44
N ASN A 80 16.42 8.84 -4.36
CA ASN A 80 16.00 9.24 -5.72
C ASN A 80 17.13 9.90 -6.53
N ARG A 81 18.28 9.21 -6.59
CA ARG A 81 19.41 9.54 -7.45
C ARG A 81 19.77 8.34 -8.32
N LEU A 82 20.33 8.63 -9.48
CA LEU A 82 20.93 7.63 -10.35
C LEU A 82 22.42 7.94 -10.42
N LEU A 83 23.27 6.96 -10.11
CA LEU A 83 24.69 7.03 -10.40
C LEU A 83 24.90 6.36 -11.75
N ALA A 84 25.27 7.19 -12.73
CA ALA A 84 25.54 6.74 -14.09
C ALA A 84 26.62 5.64 -14.11
N PRO A 85 26.63 4.78 -15.14
CA PRO A 85 27.64 3.75 -15.27
C PRO A 85 29.06 4.31 -15.18
N VAL A 86 29.87 3.75 -14.28
CA VAL A 86 31.29 4.07 -14.18
C VAL A 86 32.04 3.20 -15.17
N GLN A 87 32.87 3.81 -16.01
CA GLN A 87 33.68 3.11 -17.00
C GLN A 87 34.59 2.09 -16.30
N GLU A 88 34.70 0.87 -16.84
CA GLU A 88 35.49 -0.26 -16.27
C GLU A 88 34.98 -0.83 -14.94
N ALA A 89 33.90 -0.28 -14.37
CA ALA A 89 33.31 -0.83 -13.16
C ALA A 89 32.68 -2.20 -13.43
N HIS A 90 33.14 -3.20 -12.69
CA HIS A 90 32.62 -4.56 -12.73
C HIS A 90 31.68 -4.86 -11.56
N SER A 91 31.90 -4.21 -10.40
CA SER A 91 31.06 -4.42 -9.22
C SER A 91 30.96 -3.17 -8.35
N VAL A 92 29.95 -3.16 -7.48
CA VAL A 92 29.67 -2.04 -6.58
C VAL A 92 29.52 -2.54 -5.15
N ILE A 93 30.16 -1.87 -4.21
CA ILE A 93 29.88 -2.04 -2.78
C ILE A 93 28.99 -0.88 -2.35
N GLU A 94 27.84 -1.18 -1.76
CA GLU A 94 26.95 -0.21 -1.16
C GLU A 94 26.65 -0.56 0.30
N ALA A 95 26.56 0.46 1.17
CA ALA A 95 26.19 0.27 2.56
C ALA A 95 25.45 1.50 3.09
N LYS A 96 24.75 1.37 4.21
CA LYS A 96 24.21 2.52 4.92
C LYS A 96 25.36 3.50 5.24
N THR A 97 25.11 4.80 5.11
CA THR A 97 26.13 5.81 5.36
C THR A 97 26.77 5.64 6.74
N GLY A 98 28.11 5.66 6.78
CA GLY A 98 28.91 5.48 7.99
C GLY A 98 29.35 4.05 8.28
N VAL A 99 28.83 3.04 7.56
CA VAL A 99 29.29 1.65 7.70
C VAL A 99 30.62 1.43 6.97
N LEU A 100 30.79 2.03 5.78
CA LEU A 100 32.02 1.92 5.02
C LEU A 100 33.06 2.92 5.56
N PRO A 101 34.33 2.50 5.77
CA PRO A 101 35.40 3.37 6.22
C PRO A 101 35.95 4.24 5.07
N LEU A 102 35.08 5.01 4.41
CA LEU A 102 35.41 5.78 3.20
C LEU A 102 36.58 6.75 3.38
N ALA A 103 36.87 7.21 4.60
CA ALA A 103 38.02 8.05 4.90
C ALA A 103 39.38 7.32 4.72
N GLN A 104 39.38 5.99 4.82
CA GLN A 104 40.56 5.13 4.71
C GLN A 104 40.69 4.51 3.31
N LEU A 105 39.70 4.74 2.43
CA LEU A 105 39.62 4.20 1.08
C LEU A 105 39.84 5.30 0.04
N SER A 106 40.84 5.15 -0.81
CA SER A 106 41.15 6.10 -1.89
C SER A 106 40.96 5.48 -3.27
N VAL A 107 40.60 6.31 -4.24
CA VAL A 107 40.55 5.89 -5.65
C VAL A 107 41.94 5.40 -6.06
N GLY A 108 42.00 4.24 -6.73
CA GLY A 108 43.23 3.54 -7.07
C GLY A 108 43.68 2.50 -6.03
N ASP A 109 43.12 2.49 -4.80
CA ASP A 109 43.40 1.41 -3.85
C ASP A 109 42.81 0.08 -4.36
N ARG A 110 43.48 -1.03 -4.08
CA ARG A 110 43.02 -2.37 -4.45
C ARG A 110 42.39 -3.07 -3.27
N LEU A 111 41.11 -3.43 -3.41
CA LEU A 111 40.34 -4.14 -2.40
C LEU A 111 40.24 -5.63 -2.71
N THR A 112 40.38 -6.45 -1.68
CA THR A 112 39.95 -7.85 -1.71
C THR A 112 38.71 -8.00 -0.85
N ILE A 113 37.66 -8.58 -1.45
CA ILE A 113 36.39 -8.81 -0.80
C ILE A 113 36.27 -10.30 -0.55
N VAL A 114 36.13 -10.68 0.71
CA VAL A 114 35.74 -12.04 1.09
C VAL A 114 34.30 -11.97 1.55
N ALA A 115 33.37 -12.29 0.63
CA ALA A 115 31.95 -12.29 0.96
C ALA A 115 31.63 -13.48 1.88
N GLU A 116 31.03 -13.20 3.04
CA GLU A 116 30.69 -14.24 4.03
C GLU A 116 29.41 -14.99 3.67
N THR A 117 28.47 -14.28 3.03
CA THR A 117 27.13 -14.81 2.74
C THR A 117 26.62 -14.32 1.39
N VAL A 118 25.82 -15.14 0.72
CA VAL A 118 25.10 -14.76 -0.50
C VAL A 118 23.70 -14.29 -0.12
N SER A 119 23.36 -13.06 -0.49
CA SER A 119 22.02 -12.50 -0.33
C SER A 119 21.00 -13.36 -1.07
N ARG A 120 20.06 -13.91 -0.31
CA ARG A 120 18.87 -14.61 -0.83
C ARG A 120 17.67 -13.72 -0.55
N PRO A 121 17.25 -12.89 -1.52
CA PRO A 121 16.14 -11.98 -1.28
C PRO A 121 14.88 -12.79 -0.99
N ALA A 122 14.23 -12.49 0.13
CA ALA A 122 12.91 -13.04 0.39
C ALA A 122 11.90 -12.39 -0.57
N LEU A 123 10.82 -13.09 -0.91
CA LEU A 123 9.64 -12.48 -1.58
C LEU A 123 9.15 -11.22 -0.85
N ALA A 124 9.42 -11.13 0.46
CA ALA A 124 9.16 -9.96 1.27
C ALA A 124 9.88 -8.68 0.79
N SER A 125 11.09 -8.80 0.25
CA SER A 125 11.93 -7.68 -0.22
C SER A 125 11.34 -6.97 -1.44
N PHE A 126 10.49 -7.65 -2.21
CA PHE A 126 9.84 -7.11 -3.41
C PHE A 126 8.40 -6.62 -3.19
N ARG A 127 7.91 -6.63 -1.95
CA ARG A 127 6.50 -6.36 -1.65
C ARG A 127 6.01 -5.00 -2.15
N GLN A 128 6.84 -3.96 -2.07
CA GLN A 128 6.45 -2.62 -2.52
C GLN A 128 6.25 -2.55 -4.03
N LEU A 129 7.15 -3.19 -4.80
CA LEU A 129 7.05 -3.30 -6.25
C LEU A 129 5.86 -4.16 -6.68
N LEU A 130 5.52 -5.20 -5.91
CA LEU A 130 4.35 -6.05 -6.16
C LEU A 130 3.02 -5.35 -5.81
N GLN A 131 3.00 -4.43 -4.84
CA GLN A 131 1.78 -3.70 -4.46
C GLN A 131 1.44 -2.58 -5.43
N LEU A 132 2.44 -1.93 -6.04
CA LEU A 132 2.24 -0.84 -6.99
C LEU A 132 1.31 -1.19 -8.17
N PRO A 133 1.50 -2.30 -8.91
CA PRO A 133 0.61 -2.65 -10.02
C PRO A 133 -0.83 -2.92 -9.53
N ILE A 134 -1.00 -3.52 -8.34
CA ILE A 134 -2.33 -3.74 -7.75
C ILE A 134 -3.00 -2.41 -7.42
N ASN A 135 -2.26 -1.45 -6.86
CA ASN A 135 -2.78 -0.11 -6.56
C ASN A 135 -3.19 0.62 -7.83
N ILE A 136 -2.33 0.58 -8.87
CA ILE A 136 -2.60 1.21 -10.17
C ILE A 136 -3.84 0.57 -10.80
N PHE A 137 -3.94 -0.76 -10.80
CA PHE A 137 -5.11 -1.46 -11.31
C PHE A 137 -6.40 -1.01 -10.61
N LEU A 138 -6.41 -0.98 -9.27
CA LEU A 138 -7.57 -0.55 -8.49
C LEU A 138 -7.89 0.94 -8.69
N ALA A 139 -6.88 1.80 -8.86
CA ALA A 139 -7.09 3.20 -9.18
C ALA A 139 -7.74 3.36 -10.56
N LEU A 140 -7.19 2.72 -11.60
CA LEU A 140 -7.77 2.75 -12.95
C LEU A 140 -9.19 2.19 -12.97
N PHE A 141 -9.45 1.14 -12.19
CA PHE A 141 -10.79 0.59 -12.00
C PHE A 141 -11.78 1.64 -11.48
N TRP A 142 -11.42 2.45 -10.49
CA TRP A 142 -12.26 3.55 -9.99
C TRP A 142 -12.29 4.78 -10.88
N LEU A 143 -11.23 5.07 -11.62
CA LEU A 143 -11.23 6.13 -12.63
C LEU A 143 -12.31 5.88 -13.70
N ARG A 144 -12.54 4.63 -14.08
CA ARG A 144 -13.64 4.25 -14.97
C ARG A 144 -15.01 4.67 -14.41
N PHE A 145 -15.26 4.46 -13.12
CA PHE A 145 -16.53 4.87 -12.50
C PHE A 145 -16.67 6.39 -12.40
N VAL A 146 -15.57 7.11 -12.15
CA VAL A 146 -15.57 8.58 -12.25
C VAL A 146 -16.01 9.03 -13.66
N ALA A 147 -15.46 8.43 -14.71
CA ALA A 147 -15.83 8.74 -16.09
C ALA A 147 -17.31 8.43 -16.38
N ILE A 148 -17.80 7.26 -15.95
CA ILE A 148 -19.22 6.86 -16.12
C ILE A 148 -20.14 7.84 -15.38
N SER A 149 -19.84 8.18 -14.12
CA SER A 149 -20.64 9.14 -13.34
C SER A 149 -20.58 10.55 -13.93
N PHE A 150 -19.45 10.96 -14.49
CA PHE A 150 -19.31 12.24 -15.19
C PHE A 150 -20.18 12.32 -16.45
N LEU A 151 -20.16 11.28 -17.29
CA LEU A 151 -21.04 11.20 -18.47
C LEU A 151 -22.52 11.24 -18.05
N ALA A 152 -22.91 10.49 -17.01
CA ALA A 152 -24.26 10.52 -16.47
C ALA A 152 -24.64 11.90 -15.91
N PHE A 153 -23.71 12.61 -15.27
CA PHE A 153 -23.94 13.99 -14.80
C PHE A 153 -24.15 14.97 -15.96
N MET A 154 -23.38 14.85 -17.05
CA MET A 154 -23.54 15.71 -18.22
C MET A 154 -24.91 15.55 -18.87
N GLN A 155 -25.51 14.35 -18.81
CA GLN A 155 -26.85 14.06 -19.34
C GLN A 155 -27.97 14.49 -18.37
N THR A 156 -27.84 14.21 -17.08
CA THR A 156 -28.96 14.35 -16.11
C THR A 156 -28.89 15.62 -15.26
N ARG A 157 -27.71 16.24 -15.13
CA ARG A 157 -27.41 17.33 -14.19
C ARG A 157 -27.83 17.04 -12.75
N SER A 158 -27.94 15.76 -12.36
CA SER A 158 -28.44 15.38 -11.04
C SER A 158 -27.39 15.56 -9.94
N HIS A 159 -27.83 15.95 -8.74
CA HIS A 159 -26.99 16.01 -7.54
C HIS A 159 -26.42 14.64 -7.15
N PHE A 160 -27.16 13.57 -7.44
CA PHE A 160 -26.74 12.20 -7.19
C PHE A 160 -25.48 11.84 -8.00
N SER A 161 -25.46 12.13 -9.30
CA SER A 161 -24.31 11.89 -10.16
C SER A 161 -23.08 12.69 -9.69
N LEU A 162 -23.28 13.93 -9.22
CA LEU A 162 -22.22 14.75 -8.64
C LEU A 162 -21.62 14.12 -7.38
N GLY A 163 -22.47 13.61 -6.48
CA GLY A 163 -22.01 12.88 -5.29
C GLY A 163 -21.19 11.63 -5.64
N LEU A 164 -21.62 10.87 -6.66
CA LEU A 164 -20.89 9.69 -7.12
C LEU A 164 -19.54 10.04 -7.73
N ILE A 165 -19.45 11.15 -8.49
CA ILE A 165 -18.17 11.65 -9.00
C ILE A 165 -17.22 11.94 -7.83
N LEU A 166 -17.67 12.69 -6.81
CA LEU A 166 -16.85 13.02 -5.66
C LEU A 166 -16.38 11.77 -4.92
N PHE A 167 -17.30 10.83 -4.66
CA PHE A 167 -16.99 9.60 -3.91
C PHE A 167 -15.98 8.72 -4.66
N ASN A 168 -16.23 8.46 -5.95
CA ASN A 168 -15.33 7.65 -6.78
C ASN A 168 -13.97 8.33 -7.00
N SER A 169 -13.94 9.68 -7.07
CA SER A 169 -12.68 10.43 -7.18
C SER A 169 -11.82 10.31 -5.92
N LEU A 170 -12.44 10.33 -4.74
CA LEU A 170 -11.72 10.08 -3.49
C LEU A 170 -11.18 8.66 -3.43
N LEU A 171 -11.94 7.66 -3.86
CA LEU A 171 -11.45 6.28 -3.93
C LEU A 171 -10.26 6.18 -4.88
N PHE A 172 -10.35 6.71 -6.11
CA PHE A 172 -9.24 6.78 -7.06
C PHE A 172 -7.98 7.39 -6.43
N PHE A 173 -8.12 8.58 -5.83
CA PHE A 173 -7.03 9.29 -5.18
C PHE A 173 -6.41 8.49 -4.02
N PHE A 174 -7.24 7.82 -3.20
CA PHE A 174 -6.74 7.00 -2.11
C PHE A 174 -6.06 5.73 -2.59
N PHE A 175 -6.48 5.07 -3.68
CA PHE A 175 -5.70 3.93 -4.18
C PHE A 175 -4.32 4.33 -4.72
N LEU A 176 -4.18 5.53 -5.28
CA LEU A 176 -2.87 6.07 -5.68
C LEU A 176 -1.99 6.45 -4.49
N THR A 177 -2.59 6.97 -3.41
CA THR A 177 -1.84 7.56 -2.28
C THR A 177 -1.93 6.76 -0.97
N ARG A 178 -2.52 5.56 -1.01
CA ARG A 178 -2.79 4.75 0.20
C ARG A 178 -1.52 4.40 0.94
N ARG A 179 -1.64 4.35 2.26
CA ARG A 179 -0.55 3.90 3.14
C ARG A 179 -0.32 2.40 2.96
N GLN A 180 0.95 2.00 3.04
CA GLN A 180 1.33 0.60 3.10
C GLN A 180 0.78 -0.03 4.38
N SER A 181 0.38 -1.29 4.29
CA SER A 181 -0.11 -2.04 5.44
C SER A 181 0.95 -2.99 5.97
N VAL A 182 0.99 -3.16 7.29
CA VAL A 182 1.78 -4.22 7.94
C VAL A 182 1.30 -5.59 7.43
N PRO A 183 2.20 -6.52 7.11
CA PRO A 183 1.82 -7.89 6.75
C PRO A 183 1.07 -8.53 7.92
N VAL A 184 -0.09 -9.11 7.62
CA VAL A 184 -0.91 -9.86 8.56
C VAL A 184 -1.28 -11.14 7.82
N ASP A 185 -1.25 -12.27 8.52
CA ASP A 185 -1.72 -13.55 7.98
C ASP A 185 -3.21 -13.44 7.65
N ARG A 186 -3.54 -13.71 6.39
CA ARG A 186 -4.89 -13.57 5.86
C ARG A 186 -5.37 -14.89 5.32
N SER A 187 -6.62 -15.21 5.61
CA SER A 187 -7.34 -16.26 4.93
C SER A 187 -7.63 -15.84 3.48
N LEU A 188 -7.75 -16.81 2.58
CA LEU A 188 -8.25 -16.58 1.22
C LEU A 188 -9.62 -15.88 1.22
N TRP A 189 -10.46 -16.20 2.22
CA TRP A 189 -11.76 -15.57 2.40
C TRP A 189 -11.67 -14.06 2.70
N ASP A 190 -10.57 -13.61 3.31
CA ASP A 190 -10.28 -12.18 3.53
C ASP A 190 -10.01 -11.39 2.27
N TRP A 191 -9.82 -12.07 1.13
CA TRP A 191 -9.77 -11.46 -0.18
C TRP A 191 -11.06 -11.64 -0.96
N LEU A 192 -11.58 -12.86 -0.99
CA LEU A 192 -12.72 -13.21 -1.85
C LEU A 192 -14.00 -12.48 -1.45
N ILE A 193 -14.31 -12.38 -0.15
CA ILE A 193 -15.58 -11.80 0.31
C ILE A 193 -15.64 -10.28 0.05
N PRO A 194 -14.62 -9.47 0.41
CA PRO A 194 -14.63 -8.04 0.09
C PRO A 194 -14.73 -7.77 -1.42
N VAL A 195 -13.94 -8.47 -2.23
CA VAL A 195 -13.95 -8.32 -3.69
C VAL A 195 -15.31 -8.74 -4.26
N GLY A 196 -15.82 -9.90 -3.83
CA GLY A 196 -17.12 -10.41 -4.23
C GLY A 196 -18.26 -9.47 -3.85
N THR A 197 -18.22 -8.84 -2.67
CA THR A 197 -19.23 -7.87 -2.23
C THR A 197 -19.23 -6.63 -3.12
N VAL A 198 -18.04 -6.10 -3.47
CA VAL A 198 -17.90 -4.97 -4.40
C VAL A 198 -18.44 -5.34 -5.78
N LEU A 199 -18.03 -6.48 -6.34
CA LEU A 199 -18.50 -6.93 -7.65
C LEU A 199 -20.02 -7.18 -7.66
N LEU A 200 -20.57 -7.77 -6.60
CA LEU A 200 -22.00 -8.04 -6.48
C LEU A 200 -22.81 -6.74 -6.49
N SER A 201 -22.34 -5.70 -5.79
CA SER A 201 -23.02 -4.39 -5.77
C SER A 201 -23.10 -3.73 -7.14
N MET A 202 -22.15 -4.02 -8.05
CA MET A 202 -22.17 -3.52 -9.43
C MET A 202 -23.20 -4.21 -10.31
N THR A 203 -23.74 -5.35 -9.87
CA THR A 203 -24.78 -6.08 -10.61
C THR A 203 -26.20 -5.65 -10.20
N LEU A 204 -26.34 -4.69 -9.29
CA LEU A 204 -27.63 -4.11 -8.95
C LEU A 204 -28.21 -3.41 -10.20
N GLN A 205 -29.46 -3.74 -10.52
CA GLN A 205 -30.11 -3.27 -11.73
C GLN A 205 -31.20 -2.27 -11.34
N PRO A 206 -31.20 -1.06 -11.93
CA PRO A 206 -32.34 -0.17 -11.79
C PRO A 206 -33.54 -0.83 -12.46
N GLU A 207 -34.67 -0.90 -11.76
CA GLU A 207 -35.89 -1.51 -12.29
C GLU A 207 -36.65 -0.43 -13.08
N PRO A 208 -36.90 -0.63 -14.38
CA PRO A 208 -37.64 0.34 -15.17
C PRO A 208 -39.14 0.19 -14.89
N ALA A 209 -39.70 0.95 -13.93
CA ALA A 209 -41.15 1.08 -13.83
C ALA A 209 -41.59 2.41 -13.19
N GLY A 210 -42.71 2.94 -13.71
CA GLY A 210 -43.23 4.30 -13.53
C GLY A 210 -43.47 4.75 -12.08
N HIS A 211 -43.72 6.05 -11.94
CA HIS A 211 -43.90 6.82 -10.70
C HIS A 211 -44.42 6.00 -9.49
N THR A 212 -43.51 5.37 -8.74
CA THR A 212 -43.83 4.78 -7.43
C THR A 212 -43.88 5.88 -6.38
N PRO A 213 -44.79 5.80 -5.38
CA PRO A 213 -44.89 6.81 -4.32
C PRO A 213 -43.62 6.89 -3.45
N TRP A 214 -42.78 5.84 -3.49
CA TRP A 214 -41.54 5.74 -2.72
C TRP A 214 -40.32 6.36 -3.41
N MET A 215 -40.45 6.84 -4.65
CA MET A 215 -39.31 7.35 -5.43
C MET A 215 -38.62 8.56 -4.79
N GLY A 216 -39.40 9.46 -4.17
CA GLY A 216 -38.87 10.61 -3.43
C GLY A 216 -38.03 10.18 -2.22
N TRP A 217 -38.60 9.30 -1.38
CA TRP A 217 -37.91 8.73 -0.22
C TRP A 217 -36.65 7.95 -0.59
N SER A 218 -36.72 7.15 -1.66
CA SER A 218 -35.58 6.43 -2.23
C SER A 218 -34.43 7.39 -2.58
N SER A 219 -34.74 8.46 -3.33
CA SER A 219 -33.74 9.44 -3.76
C SER A 219 -33.11 10.16 -2.57
N SER A 220 -33.93 10.59 -1.60
CA SER A 220 -33.45 11.25 -0.37
C SER A 220 -32.54 10.34 0.46
N LEU A 221 -32.91 9.07 0.64
CA LEU A 221 -32.10 8.10 1.38
C LEU A 221 -30.77 7.80 0.67
N GLN A 222 -30.78 7.68 -0.66
CA GLN A 222 -29.55 7.47 -1.43
C GLN A 222 -28.61 8.68 -1.34
N VAL A 223 -29.13 9.91 -1.45
CA VAL A 223 -28.32 11.13 -1.29
C VAL A 223 -27.76 11.24 0.13
N LEU A 224 -28.57 10.95 1.15
CA LEU A 224 -28.12 10.95 2.54
C LEU A 224 -27.04 9.89 2.79
N GLY A 225 -27.26 8.66 2.32
CA GLY A 225 -26.29 7.56 2.41
C GLY A 225 -24.98 7.94 1.73
N LEU A 226 -25.04 8.53 0.53
CA LEU A 226 -23.86 8.96 -0.20
C LEU A 226 -23.10 10.10 0.50
N ALA A 227 -23.81 11.06 1.08
CA ALA A 227 -23.18 12.12 1.89
C ALA A 227 -22.49 11.56 3.14
N ALA A 228 -23.14 10.62 3.84
CA ALA A 228 -22.56 9.94 4.99
C ALA A 228 -21.35 9.07 4.61
N MET A 229 -21.40 8.41 3.44
CA MET A 229 -20.27 7.67 2.87
C MET A 229 -19.09 8.60 2.56
N LEU A 230 -19.33 9.76 1.95
CA LEU A 230 -18.31 10.77 1.68
C LEU A 230 -17.65 11.25 2.99
N TYR A 231 -18.45 11.60 3.99
CA TYR A 231 -17.94 12.03 5.29
C TYR A 231 -17.12 10.94 6.00
N SER A 232 -17.59 9.69 5.95
CA SER A 232 -16.89 8.52 6.49
C SER A 232 -15.56 8.25 5.78
N LEU A 233 -15.56 8.36 4.45
CA LEU A 233 -14.38 8.14 3.61
C LEU A 233 -13.34 9.26 3.82
N LEU A 234 -13.76 10.52 3.90
CA LEU A 234 -12.89 11.66 4.22
C LEU A 234 -12.30 11.55 5.63
N SER A 235 -13.10 11.10 6.61
CA SER A 235 -12.63 10.87 7.98
C SER A 235 -11.52 9.82 8.04
N LEU A 236 -11.66 8.74 7.26
CA LEU A 236 -10.69 7.64 7.18
C LEU A 236 -9.43 8.01 6.37
N GLY A 237 -9.59 8.71 5.24
CA GLY A 237 -8.50 9.16 4.40
C GLY A 237 -7.65 8.03 3.81
N LYS A 238 -6.32 8.20 3.85
CA LYS A 238 -5.32 7.25 3.31
C LYS A 238 -5.25 5.90 4.04
N SER A 239 -6.03 5.71 5.10
CA SER A 239 -6.17 4.42 5.81
C SER A 239 -7.15 3.47 5.10
N PHE A 240 -7.91 3.94 4.11
CA PHE A 240 -8.89 3.13 3.38
C PHE A 240 -8.26 1.96 2.61
N GLY A 241 -8.99 0.84 2.56
CA GLY A 241 -8.73 -0.29 1.68
C GLY A 241 -9.90 -1.27 1.62
N ILE A 242 -9.99 -2.04 0.54
CA ILE A 242 -11.05 -3.05 0.35
C ILE A 242 -10.83 -4.26 1.26
N VAL A 243 -9.58 -4.71 1.32
CA VAL A 243 -9.14 -5.89 2.09
C VAL A 243 -8.67 -5.45 3.47
N PRO A 244 -9.02 -6.21 4.54
CA PRO A 244 -8.63 -5.90 5.91
C PRO A 244 -7.12 -5.79 6.03
N ALA A 245 -6.66 -4.70 6.64
CA ALA A 245 -5.25 -4.44 6.86
C ALA A 245 -5.05 -3.38 7.94
N ASN A 246 -4.06 -3.58 8.82
CA ASN A 246 -3.68 -2.53 9.75
C ASN A 246 -2.78 -1.50 9.04
N ARG A 247 -3.31 -0.30 8.81
CA ARG A 247 -2.58 0.86 8.26
C ARG A 247 -2.37 1.91 9.34
N THR A 248 -3.45 2.41 9.91
CA THR A 248 -3.47 3.35 11.03
C THR A 248 -4.90 3.39 11.58
N VAL A 249 -5.06 3.22 12.89
CA VAL A 249 -6.36 3.33 13.57
C VAL A 249 -6.84 4.78 13.55
N VAL A 250 -8.03 5.02 13.00
CA VAL A 250 -8.68 6.34 12.92
C VAL A 250 -9.82 6.39 13.91
N VAL A 251 -9.83 7.43 14.76
CA VAL A 251 -10.82 7.62 15.86
C VAL A 251 -11.48 8.99 15.84
N ARG A 252 -11.47 9.67 14.68
CA ARG A 252 -11.97 11.04 14.50
C ARG A 252 -13.06 11.09 13.42
N GLY A 253 -13.81 12.19 13.39
CA GLY A 253 -14.87 12.41 12.40
C GLY A 253 -15.99 11.38 12.58
N ALA A 254 -16.45 10.75 11.51
CA ALA A 254 -17.53 9.75 11.55
C ALA A 254 -17.27 8.59 12.54
N TYR A 255 -15.99 8.28 12.78
CA TYR A 255 -15.54 7.21 13.67
C TYR A 255 -15.67 7.56 15.16
N THR A 256 -16.14 8.76 15.53
CA THR A 256 -16.48 9.04 16.94
C THR A 256 -17.85 8.51 17.32
N VAL A 257 -18.72 8.25 16.33
CA VAL A 257 -20.13 7.86 16.56
C VAL A 257 -20.29 6.35 16.58
N VAL A 258 -19.75 5.67 15.56
CA VAL A 258 -19.76 4.20 15.41
C VAL A 258 -18.41 3.74 14.86
N ARG A 259 -18.06 2.46 15.10
CA ARG A 259 -16.77 1.91 14.66
C ARG A 259 -16.62 1.75 13.16
N HIS A 260 -17.73 1.51 12.45
CA HIS A 260 -17.76 1.23 11.02
C HIS A 260 -18.76 2.14 10.27
N PRO A 261 -18.58 3.47 10.31
CA PRO A 261 -19.55 4.42 9.76
C PRO A 261 -19.64 4.33 8.23
N LEU A 262 -18.57 3.94 7.55
CA LEU A 262 -18.58 3.75 6.10
C LEU A 262 -19.52 2.59 5.69
N TYR A 263 -19.41 1.43 6.35
CA TYR A 263 -20.28 0.28 6.09
C TYR A 263 -21.74 0.60 6.46
N ALA A 264 -21.97 1.30 7.57
CA ALA A 264 -23.32 1.74 7.94
C ALA A 264 -23.94 2.66 6.87
N SER A 265 -23.15 3.61 6.36
CA SER A 265 -23.59 4.55 5.31
C SER A 265 -23.87 3.83 3.98
N GLU A 266 -23.06 2.83 3.62
CA GLU A 266 -23.30 1.97 2.45
C GLU A 266 -24.62 1.19 2.57
N LEU A 267 -24.95 0.68 3.76
CA LEU A 267 -26.24 0.00 4.01
C LEU A 267 -27.43 0.94 3.86
N VAL A 268 -27.34 2.18 4.34
CA VAL A 268 -28.37 3.21 4.13
C VAL A 268 -28.55 3.51 2.63
N PHE A 269 -27.46 3.62 1.89
CA PHE A 269 -27.48 3.82 0.44
C PHE A 269 -28.18 2.66 -0.28
N TYR A 270 -27.83 1.41 0.03
CA TYR A 270 -28.45 0.24 -0.60
C TYR A 270 -29.93 0.09 -0.22
N PHE A 271 -30.30 0.41 1.02
CA PHE A 271 -31.69 0.43 1.43
C PHE A 271 -32.51 1.46 0.65
N GLY A 272 -31.98 2.67 0.48
CA GLY A 272 -32.58 3.70 -0.38
C GLY A 272 -32.73 3.22 -1.83
N PHE A 273 -31.69 2.59 -2.38
CA PHE A 273 -31.75 2.02 -3.74
C PHE A 273 -32.86 0.96 -3.88
N LEU A 274 -32.95 0.02 -2.94
CA LEU A 274 -33.94 -1.06 -2.95
C LEU A 274 -35.37 -0.51 -2.87
N LEU A 275 -35.59 0.55 -2.09
CA LEU A 275 -36.90 1.17 -1.93
C LEU A 275 -37.45 1.73 -3.26
N GLY A 276 -36.57 2.27 -4.12
CA GLY A 276 -36.95 2.76 -5.45
C GLY A 276 -36.90 1.71 -6.56
N ASN A 277 -36.13 0.63 -6.37
CA ASN A 277 -35.82 -0.37 -7.40
C ASN A 277 -36.09 -1.78 -6.87
N PHE A 278 -37.25 -1.96 -6.25
CA PHE A 278 -37.59 -3.23 -5.60
C PHE A 278 -37.74 -4.33 -6.63
N ASN A 279 -36.91 -5.37 -6.49
CA ASN A 279 -37.00 -6.62 -7.22
C ASN A 279 -36.43 -7.70 -6.29
N TRP A 280 -37.00 -8.90 -6.30
CA TRP A 280 -36.50 -10.05 -5.54
C TRP A 280 -35.01 -10.33 -5.77
N PHE A 281 -34.51 -10.12 -6.99
CA PHE A 281 -33.08 -10.25 -7.28
C PHE A 281 -32.24 -9.15 -6.61
N ASN A 282 -32.71 -7.90 -6.60
CA ASN A 282 -32.03 -6.81 -5.90
C ASN A 282 -32.07 -6.99 -4.37
N LEU A 283 -33.19 -7.46 -3.83
CA LEU A 283 -33.33 -7.82 -2.42
C LEU A 283 -32.31 -8.90 -2.03
N LEU A 284 -32.22 -9.98 -2.80
CA LEU A 284 -31.26 -11.05 -2.57
C LEU A 284 -29.82 -10.55 -2.63
N LYS A 285 -29.46 -9.76 -3.66
CA LYS A 285 -28.13 -9.17 -3.79
C LYS A 285 -27.78 -8.29 -2.59
N ILE A 286 -28.69 -7.42 -2.16
CA ILE A 286 -28.47 -6.51 -1.01
C ILE A 286 -28.37 -7.30 0.30
N PHE A 287 -29.15 -8.36 0.46
CA PHE A 287 -29.03 -9.25 1.61
C PHE A 287 -27.65 -9.93 1.65
N LEU A 288 -27.16 -10.45 0.53
CA LEU A 288 -25.82 -11.02 0.42
C LEU A 288 -24.72 -9.97 0.67
N ILE A 289 -24.89 -8.74 0.18
CA ILE A 289 -23.99 -7.62 0.47
C ILE A 289 -23.97 -7.33 1.97
N PHE A 290 -25.12 -7.31 2.63
CA PHE A 290 -25.22 -7.12 4.08
C PHE A 290 -24.45 -8.20 4.85
N LEU A 291 -24.61 -9.49 4.50
CA LEU A 291 -23.82 -10.58 5.09
C LEU A 291 -22.32 -10.40 4.83
N GLY A 292 -21.95 -10.00 3.61
CA GLY A 292 -20.58 -9.67 3.26
C GLY A 292 -20.00 -8.56 4.13
N GLN A 293 -20.76 -7.49 4.39
CA GLN A 293 -20.35 -6.39 5.27
C GLN A 293 -20.15 -6.83 6.72
N LEU A 294 -21.05 -7.67 7.25
CA LEU A 294 -20.89 -8.24 8.59
C LEU A 294 -19.63 -9.10 8.72
N TRP A 295 -19.30 -9.83 7.65
CA TRP A 295 -18.07 -10.60 7.59
C TRP A 295 -16.84 -9.69 7.51
N ARG A 296 -16.88 -8.64 6.66
CA ARG A 296 -15.80 -7.64 6.51
C ARG A 296 -15.50 -6.94 7.82
N ILE A 297 -16.52 -6.52 8.56
CA ILE A 297 -16.40 -5.93 9.90
C ILE A 297 -15.61 -6.85 10.81
N ARG A 298 -16.02 -8.12 10.92
CA ARG A 298 -15.35 -9.08 11.81
C ARG A 298 -13.90 -9.35 11.39
N SER A 299 -13.63 -9.45 10.09
CA SER A 299 -12.28 -9.66 9.59
C SER A 299 -11.38 -8.45 9.84
N GLU A 300 -11.90 -7.24 9.61
CA GLU A 300 -11.18 -6.00 9.90
C GLU A 300 -10.86 -5.85 11.39
N GLU A 301 -11.84 -6.10 12.28
CA GLU A 301 -11.58 -6.04 13.72
C GLU A 301 -10.60 -7.10 14.20
N ARG A 302 -10.64 -8.31 13.63
CA ARG A 302 -9.67 -9.36 13.94
C ARG A 302 -8.24 -8.91 13.61
N VAL A 303 -8.07 -8.17 12.52
CA VAL A 303 -6.78 -7.60 12.13
C VAL A 303 -6.38 -6.41 13.00
N LEU A 304 -7.34 -5.57 13.40
CA LEU A 304 -7.06 -4.36 14.17
C LEU A 304 -6.88 -4.61 15.67
N ILE A 305 -7.43 -5.68 16.24
CA ILE A 305 -7.37 -5.95 17.69
C ILE A 305 -5.94 -6.15 18.22
N SER A 306 -4.99 -6.50 17.35
CA SER A 306 -3.57 -6.57 17.70
C SER A 306 -2.97 -5.21 18.01
N ASP A 307 -3.60 -4.11 17.59
CA ASP A 307 -3.20 -2.74 17.87
C ASP A 307 -3.81 -2.24 19.18
N HIS A 308 -2.96 -1.84 20.13
CA HIS A 308 -3.38 -1.28 21.41
C HIS A 308 -4.31 -0.07 21.25
N ARG A 309 -4.06 0.79 20.24
CA ARG A 309 -4.90 1.97 19.98
C ARG A 309 -6.32 1.59 19.58
N TYR A 310 -6.47 0.46 18.89
CA TYR A 310 -7.78 -0.05 18.49
C TYR A 310 -8.54 -0.62 19.69
N ARG A 311 -7.84 -1.27 20.63
CA ARG A 311 -8.43 -1.76 21.88
C ARG A 311 -8.97 -0.61 22.72
N ASP A 312 -8.20 0.46 22.89
CA ASP A 312 -8.63 1.68 23.61
C ASP A 312 -9.79 2.39 22.92
N TYR A 313 -9.83 2.30 21.59
CA TYR A 313 -10.93 2.84 20.80
C TYR A 313 -12.23 2.05 21.02
N CYS A 314 -12.17 0.72 21.08
CA CYS A 314 -13.34 -0.12 21.34
C CYS A 314 -13.98 0.14 22.71
N LEU A 315 -13.20 0.59 23.70
CA LEU A 315 -13.71 1.00 25.01
C LEU A 315 -14.51 2.30 24.94
N ARG A 316 -14.13 3.23 24.05
CA ARG A 316 -14.78 4.53 23.88
C ARG A 316 -16.00 4.46 22.97
N VAL A 317 -15.93 3.68 21.90
CA VAL A 317 -17.00 3.53 20.90
C VAL A 317 -17.46 2.09 20.89
N GLN A 318 -18.55 1.82 21.62
CA GLN A 318 -19.08 0.47 21.78
C GLN A 318 -19.83 0.00 20.52
N HIS A 319 -20.49 0.92 19.82
CA HIS A 319 -21.31 0.64 18.64
C HIS A 319 -20.47 0.35 17.39
N ARG A 320 -20.82 -0.70 16.64
CA ARG A 320 -20.20 -1.07 15.36
C ARG A 320 -20.85 -0.33 14.20
N LEU A 321 -22.17 -0.44 14.05
CA LEU A 321 -22.90 0.03 12.87
C LEU A 321 -23.97 1.08 13.19
N LEU A 322 -24.77 0.86 14.23
CA LEU A 322 -25.83 1.77 14.65
C LEU A 322 -25.72 2.05 16.15
N PRO A 323 -25.90 3.31 16.59
CA PRO A 323 -26.03 3.61 18.01
C PRO A 323 -27.14 2.76 18.64
N GLY A 324 -26.84 2.05 19.74
CA GLY A 324 -27.78 1.16 20.44
C GLY A 324 -28.00 -0.24 19.84
N LEU A 325 -27.48 -0.54 18.64
CA LEU A 325 -27.58 -1.84 17.98
C LEU A 325 -26.18 -2.33 17.58
N PHE A 326 -25.58 -3.14 18.47
CA PHE A 326 -24.29 -3.82 18.31
C PHE A 326 -23.06 -2.94 18.09
#